data_AF-A0A556MK15-F1
#
_entry.id   AF-A0A556MK15-F1
#
_cell.length_a   1.000
_cell.length_b   1.000
_cell.length_c   1.000
_cell.angle_alpha   90.00
_cell.angle_beta   90.00
_cell.angle_gamma   90.00
#
_symmetry.space_group_name_H-M   'P 1'
#
loop_
_entity.id
_entity.type
_entity.pdbx_description
1 polymer ?
#
loop_
_entity_poly.entity_id
_entity_poly.type
_entity_poly.pdbx_seq_one_letter_code
_entity_poly.pdbx_strand_id
1 'polypeptide(L)'
;MNPGTGIYAAFPDSTGWVNLDYFMNTSGPLSKLSVQIPSGFTTTNTRVFVSIDGSSAMAGIYHVDSGIFNTGDYYKLPVGMNVHFVIISLDNNEIHAAVVPATITANHMQVVGSLNAYSLTQLDALLDNLP
;
A
#
# COMPACT_ATOMS: atom_id res chain seq x y z
N MET A 1 8.34 -20.87 -4.59
CA MET A 1 7.16 -20.57 -3.76
C MET A 1 6.22 -21.75 -3.81
N ASN A 2 5.80 -22.27 -2.65
CA ASN A 2 4.64 -23.16 -2.62
C ASN A 2 3.42 -22.29 -2.98
N PRO A 3 2.53 -22.70 -3.89
CA PRO A 3 1.41 -21.87 -4.37
C PRO A 3 0.35 -21.48 -3.32
N GLY A 4 0.58 -21.76 -2.02
CA GLY A 4 -0.33 -21.47 -0.92
C GLY A 4 0.14 -20.39 0.08
N THR A 5 1.35 -19.85 -0.06
CA THR A 5 1.91 -18.83 0.86
C THR A 5 2.07 -17.49 0.14
N GLY A 6 0.96 -16.89 -0.32
CA GLY A 6 0.95 -15.71 -1.18
C GLY A 6 1.69 -14.48 -0.63
N ILE A 7 1.67 -13.37 -1.36
CA ILE A 7 2.22 -12.03 -1.03
C ILE A 7 2.21 -11.61 0.45
N TYR A 8 1.28 -12.12 1.25
CA TYR A 8 1.20 -11.90 2.70
C TYR A 8 2.37 -12.50 3.49
N ALA A 9 3.01 -13.57 2.98
CA ALA A 9 4.19 -14.17 3.60
C ALA A 9 5.47 -13.35 3.45
N ALA A 10 5.45 -12.30 2.62
CA ALA A 10 6.56 -11.36 2.47
C ALA A 10 6.46 -10.19 3.46
N PHE A 11 5.40 -10.09 4.26
CA PHE A 11 5.30 -9.05 5.26
C PHE A 11 5.89 -9.53 6.58
N PRO A 12 6.77 -8.73 7.22
CA PRO A 12 7.38 -9.12 8.48
C PRO A 12 6.34 -9.12 9.60
N ASP A 13 6.54 -9.97 10.61
CA ASP A 13 5.65 -10.07 11.79
C ASP A 13 5.54 -8.75 12.58
N SER A 14 6.47 -7.83 12.36
CA SER A 14 6.51 -6.48 12.93
C SER A 14 5.42 -5.55 12.37
N THR A 15 4.78 -5.91 11.25
CA THR A 15 3.70 -5.13 10.66
C THR A 15 2.46 -5.12 11.55
N GLY A 16 2.07 -3.92 12.00
CA GLY A 16 0.89 -3.68 12.81
C GLY A 16 -0.36 -3.58 11.93
N TRP A 17 -0.78 -4.70 11.34
CA TRP A 17 -1.96 -4.75 10.47
C TRP A 17 -3.18 -4.15 11.15
N VAL A 18 -3.74 -3.12 10.52
CA VAL A 18 -4.99 -2.48 10.91
C VAL A 18 -5.92 -2.38 9.70
N ASN A 19 -7.21 -2.23 9.98
CA ASN A 19 -8.16 -1.85 8.95
C ASN A 19 -8.15 -0.33 8.76
N LEU A 20 -8.66 0.15 7.61
CA LEU A 20 -8.68 1.58 7.30
C LEU A 20 -9.53 2.41 8.28
N ASP A 21 -10.52 1.82 8.96
CA ASP A 21 -11.32 2.49 10.01
C ASP A 21 -10.50 2.91 11.23
N TYR A 22 -9.35 2.28 11.47
CA TYR A 22 -8.43 2.70 12.54
C TYR A 22 -8.05 4.19 12.42
N PHE A 23 -7.94 4.71 11.19
CA PHE A 23 -7.53 6.09 10.92
C PHE A 23 -8.69 7.10 10.88
N MET A 24 -9.94 6.65 11.03
CA MET A 24 -11.12 7.49 10.84
C MET A 24 -11.48 8.33 12.07
N ASN A 25 -11.04 7.92 13.27
CA ASN A 25 -11.43 8.57 14.52
C ASN A 25 -10.54 9.76 14.87
N THR A 26 -10.50 10.77 14.01
CA THR A 26 -9.70 12.00 14.22
C THR A 26 -10.56 13.25 13.99
N SER A 27 -10.27 14.33 14.72
CA SER A 27 -10.99 15.60 14.65
C SER A 27 -10.54 16.52 13.49
N GLY A 28 -9.73 16.02 12.56
CA GLY A 28 -9.16 16.79 11.46
C GLY A 28 -9.78 16.52 10.07
N PRO A 29 -9.34 17.27 9.04
CA PRO A 29 -9.71 16.99 7.65
C PRO A 29 -9.24 15.60 7.22
N LEU A 30 -10.14 14.84 6.61
CA LEU A 30 -9.88 13.49 6.11
C LEU A 30 -9.87 13.48 4.58
N SER A 31 -9.02 12.64 3.99
CA SER A 31 -8.91 12.44 2.56
C SER A 31 -9.25 11.01 2.16
N LYS A 32 -10.04 10.88 1.09
CA LYS A 32 -10.03 9.65 0.28
C LYS A 32 -8.66 9.51 -0.37
N LEU A 33 -8.10 8.31 -0.38
CA LEU A 33 -6.84 8.05 -1.07
C LEU A 33 -7.13 7.26 -2.35
N SER A 34 -6.45 7.62 -3.42
CA SER A 34 -6.44 6.92 -4.70
C SER A 34 -4.99 6.61 -5.09
N VAL A 35 -4.73 5.42 -5.60
CA VAL A 35 -3.41 4.95 -6.01
C VAL A 35 -3.50 4.38 -7.42
N GLN A 36 -2.86 5.07 -8.36
CA GLN A 36 -2.72 4.64 -9.74
C GLN A 36 -1.43 3.83 -9.90
N ILE A 37 -1.57 2.56 -10.24
CA ILE A 37 -0.44 1.66 -10.52
C ILE A 37 0.10 1.91 -11.94
N PRO A 38 1.40 1.61 -12.20
CA PRO A 38 1.97 1.83 -13.51
C PRO A 38 1.39 0.88 -14.57
N SER A 39 1.45 1.30 -15.84
CA SER A 39 1.06 0.45 -16.97
C SER A 39 1.85 -0.85 -17.00
N GLY A 40 1.22 -1.94 -17.43
CA GLY A 40 1.83 -3.27 -17.47
C GLY A 40 1.54 -4.12 -16.24
N PHE A 41 0.98 -3.53 -15.18
CA PHE A 41 0.46 -4.24 -14.01
C PHE A 41 -1.07 -4.17 -13.95
N THR A 42 -1.69 -5.12 -13.27
CA THR A 42 -3.15 -5.21 -13.17
C THR A 42 -3.61 -5.18 -11.72
N THR A 43 -4.86 -4.80 -11.50
CA THR A 43 -5.45 -4.83 -10.16
C THR A 43 -5.69 -6.25 -9.64
N THR A 44 -5.65 -7.26 -10.51
CA THR A 44 -5.79 -8.67 -10.14
C THR A 44 -4.53 -9.20 -9.46
N ASN A 45 -3.36 -8.91 -10.02
CA ASN A 45 -2.07 -9.39 -9.53
C ASN A 45 -1.34 -8.43 -8.58
N THR A 46 -1.89 -7.23 -8.37
CA THR A 46 -1.31 -6.20 -7.49
C THR A 46 -2.08 -6.09 -6.18
N ARG A 47 -1.39 -5.77 -5.09
CA ARG A 47 -1.96 -5.22 -3.85
C ARG A 47 -1.30 -3.89 -3.51
N VAL A 48 -2.08 -3.04 -2.87
CA VAL A 48 -1.68 -1.72 -2.41
C VAL A 48 -1.94 -1.62 -0.92
N PHE A 49 -0.97 -1.06 -0.21
CA PHE A 49 -1.03 -0.79 1.22
C PHE A 49 -0.59 0.64 1.49
N VAL A 50 -0.97 1.14 2.66
CA VAL A 50 -0.48 2.39 3.23
C VAL A 50 0.10 2.09 4.60
N SER A 51 1.34 2.52 4.83
CA SER A 51 2.06 2.45 6.10
C SER A 51 2.22 3.87 6.65
N ILE A 52 2.04 4.05 7.96
CA ILE A 52 2.10 5.35 8.61
C ILE A 52 3.47 5.58 9.22
N ASP A 53 4.16 6.64 8.81
CA ASP A 53 5.50 6.94 9.30
C ASP A 53 5.52 7.15 10.81
N GLY A 54 6.50 6.54 11.49
CA GLY A 54 6.63 6.60 12.95
C GLY A 54 5.65 5.68 13.70
N SER A 55 5.02 4.74 13.00
CA SER A 55 4.12 3.73 13.55
C SER A 55 4.27 2.40 12.82
N SER A 56 4.00 1.28 13.48
CA SER A 56 3.90 -0.01 12.80
C SER A 56 2.58 -0.18 12.04
N ALA A 57 1.65 0.78 12.12
CA ALA A 57 0.33 0.69 11.51
C ALA A 57 0.40 0.59 9.98
N MET A 58 -0.20 -0.47 9.43
CA MET A 58 -0.33 -0.70 7.99
C MET A 58 -1.73 -1.17 7.63
N ALA A 59 -2.30 -0.62 6.57
CA ALA A 59 -3.61 -1.01 6.07
C ALA A 59 -3.61 -1.29 4.57
N GLY A 60 -4.40 -2.28 4.15
CA GLY A 60 -4.62 -2.58 2.73
C GLY A 60 -5.67 -1.67 2.08
N ILE A 61 -5.43 -1.30 0.83
CA ILE A 61 -6.35 -0.56 -0.04
C ILE A 61 -6.86 -1.53 -1.10
N TYR A 62 -8.10 -2.01 -0.93
CA TYR A 62 -8.64 -3.11 -1.74
C TYR A 62 -9.72 -2.70 -2.74
N HIS A 63 -10.40 -1.57 -2.53
CA HIS A 63 -11.44 -1.13 -3.45
C HIS A 63 -10.80 -0.64 -4.75
N VAL A 64 -11.35 -1.05 -5.88
CA VAL A 64 -10.85 -0.71 -7.21
C VAL A 64 -11.99 -0.13 -8.01
N ASP A 65 -11.77 1.05 -8.58
CA ASP A 65 -12.69 1.67 -9.53
C ASP A 65 -11.88 2.17 -10.73
N SER A 66 -12.32 1.82 -11.94
CA SER A 66 -11.68 2.23 -13.20
C SER A 66 -10.16 1.96 -13.26
N GLY A 67 -9.71 0.85 -12.66
CA GLY A 67 -8.30 0.45 -12.61
C GLY A 67 -7.46 1.14 -11.52
N ILE A 68 -8.07 1.96 -10.67
CA ILE A 68 -7.40 2.71 -9.59
C ILE A 68 -7.80 2.13 -8.24
N PHE A 69 -6.80 1.77 -7.43
CA PHE A 69 -7.04 1.39 -6.04
C PHE A 69 -7.45 2.63 -5.24
N ASN A 70 -8.48 2.53 -4.40
CA ASN A 70 -8.88 3.63 -3.54
C ASN A 70 -9.49 3.14 -2.23
N THR A 71 -9.64 4.03 -1.27
CA THR A 71 -10.18 3.70 0.07
C THR A 71 -11.71 3.55 0.09
N GLY A 72 -12.38 3.58 -1.06
CA GLY A 72 -13.84 3.67 -1.14
C GLY A 72 -14.36 5.01 -0.62
N ASP A 73 -15.67 5.13 -0.46
CA ASP A 73 -16.29 6.39 -0.01
C ASP A 73 -16.35 6.52 1.51
N TYR A 74 -16.28 5.38 2.21
CA TYR A 74 -16.41 5.31 3.67
C TYR A 74 -15.07 5.56 4.37
N TYR A 75 -13.98 4.96 3.90
CA TYR A 75 -12.69 5.05 4.57
C TYR A 75 -11.84 6.19 4.03
N LYS A 76 -11.21 6.93 4.96
CA LYS A 76 -10.41 8.13 4.71
C LYS A 76 -9.30 8.22 5.74
N LEU A 77 -8.21 8.87 5.38
CA LEU A 77 -7.06 9.09 6.26
C LEU A 77 -6.84 10.59 6.50
N PRO A 78 -6.26 11.00 7.64
CA PRO A 78 -6.02 12.41 7.94
C PRO A 78 -5.09 13.08 6.94
N VAL A 79 -5.46 14.30 6.52
CA VAL A 79 -4.58 15.18 5.73
C VAL A 79 -3.38 15.63 6.59
N GLY A 80 -2.20 15.70 5.98
CA GLY A 80 -0.95 16.07 6.63
C GLY A 80 -0.17 14.90 7.24
N MET A 81 -0.73 13.69 7.20
CA MET A 81 -0.06 12.47 7.66
C MET A 81 1.03 12.07 6.66
N ASN A 82 2.24 11.80 7.15
CA ASN A 82 3.31 11.20 6.35
C ASN A 82 3.11 9.69 6.30
N VAL A 83 3.20 9.14 5.09
CA VAL A 83 2.93 7.74 4.81
C VAL A 83 3.86 7.21 3.74
N HIS A 84 3.95 5.89 3.68
CA HIS A 84 4.50 5.16 2.55
C HIS A 84 3.40 4.32 1.90
N PHE A 85 3.18 4.53 0.59
CA PHE A 85 2.38 3.61 -0.21
C PHE A 85 3.25 2.43 -0.63
N VAL A 86 2.80 1.23 -0.32
CA VAL A 86 3.48 -0.02 -0.66
C VAL A 86 2.67 -0.73 -1.73
N ILE A 87 3.28 -0.95 -2.89
CA ILE A 87 2.65 -1.60 -4.03
C ILE A 87 3.43 -2.87 -4.31
N ILE A 88 2.74 -4.01 -4.33
CA ILE A 88 3.35 -5.32 -4.59
C ILE A 88 2.52 -6.04 -5.64
N SER A 89 3.15 -6.38 -6.76
CA SER A 89 2.58 -7.20 -7.81
C SER A 89 3.33 -8.52 -7.91
N LEU A 90 2.58 -9.61 -8.08
CA LEU A 90 3.13 -10.93 -8.35
C LEU A 90 2.76 -11.33 -9.78
N ASP A 91 3.72 -11.27 -10.70
CA ASP A 91 3.52 -11.66 -12.08
C ASP A 91 4.47 -12.80 -12.46
N ASN A 92 3.96 -13.91 -13.00
CA ASN A 92 4.76 -15.08 -13.38
C ASN A 92 5.80 -15.54 -12.32
N ASN A 93 5.41 -15.54 -11.04
CA ASN A 93 6.26 -15.85 -9.89
C ASN A 93 7.41 -14.85 -9.61
N GLU A 94 7.46 -13.73 -10.33
CA GLU A 94 8.34 -12.60 -10.05
C GLU A 94 7.60 -11.54 -9.21
N ILE A 95 8.31 -11.03 -8.21
CA ILE A 95 7.81 -10.00 -7.31
C ILE A 95 8.24 -8.65 -7.87
N HIS A 96 7.28 -7.78 -8.13
CA HIS A 96 7.52 -6.39 -8.49
C HIS A 96 6.95 -5.49 -7.42
N ALA A 97 7.74 -4.57 -6.88
CA ALA A 97 7.28 -3.69 -5.82
C ALA A 97 7.76 -2.25 -5.94
N ALA A 98 7.06 -1.35 -5.25
CA ALA A 98 7.47 0.01 -5.00
C ALA A 98 7.02 0.45 -3.61
N VAL A 99 7.86 1.25 -2.96
CA VAL A 99 7.56 1.96 -1.72
C VAL A 99 7.70 3.44 -2.01
N VAL A 100 6.60 4.19 -1.88
CA VAL A 100 6.51 5.59 -2.32
C VAL A 100 6.15 6.47 -1.12
N PRO A 101 7.07 7.34 -0.65
CA PRO A 101 6.78 8.30 0.42
C PRO A 101 5.79 9.36 -0.07
N ALA A 102 4.88 9.78 0.80
CA ALA A 102 3.94 10.85 0.55
C ALA A 102 3.51 11.55 1.84
N THR A 103 3.09 12.81 1.70
CA THR A 103 2.26 13.47 2.70
C THR A 103 0.84 13.54 2.17
N ILE A 104 -0.13 13.04 2.94
CA ILE A 104 -1.53 13.00 2.52
C ILE A 104 -2.05 14.42 2.32
N THR A 105 -2.62 14.68 1.15
CA THR A 105 -3.29 15.94 0.78
C THR A 105 -4.79 15.72 0.65
N ALA A 106 -5.59 16.79 0.50
CA ALA A 106 -7.00 16.65 0.20
C ALA A 106 -7.21 15.94 -1.15
N ASN A 107 -8.08 14.93 -1.18
CA ASN A 107 -8.33 14.05 -2.35
C ASN A 107 -7.03 13.48 -2.94
N HIS A 108 -6.17 12.97 -2.08
CA HIS A 108 -4.84 12.49 -2.45
C HIS A 108 -4.88 11.44 -3.57
N MET A 109 -4.13 11.71 -4.64
CA MET A 109 -3.88 10.79 -5.75
C MET A 109 -2.39 10.48 -5.79
N GLN A 110 -2.03 9.25 -5.46
CA GLN A 110 -0.68 8.74 -5.61
C GLN A 110 -0.53 8.10 -6.99
N VAL A 111 0.31 8.69 -7.85
CA VAL A 111 0.71 8.08 -9.12
C VAL A 111 2.02 7.34 -8.91
N VAL A 112 2.05 6.04 -9.20
CA VAL A 112 3.24 5.20 -9.05
C VAL A 112 3.92 5.04 -10.40
N GLY A 113 5.18 5.49 -10.51
CA GLY A 113 5.89 5.55 -11.79
C GLY A 113 6.34 4.20 -12.33
N SER A 114 6.85 3.31 -11.47
CA SER A 114 7.36 1.99 -11.86
C SER A 114 7.39 1.05 -10.66
N LEU A 115 7.35 -0.27 -10.92
CA LEU A 115 7.65 -1.30 -9.94
C LEU A 115 8.97 -1.97 -10.31
N ASN A 116 9.84 -2.21 -9.32
CA ASN A 116 11.12 -2.88 -9.50
C ASN A 116 11.02 -4.35 -9.12
N ALA A 117 11.79 -5.22 -9.78
CA ALA A 117 11.86 -6.63 -9.43
C ALA A 117 12.61 -6.84 -8.11
N TYR A 118 12.09 -7.72 -7.25
CA TYR A 118 12.69 -8.08 -5.96
C TYR A 118 12.69 -9.59 -5.76
N SER A 119 13.70 -10.11 -5.05
CA SER A 119 13.59 -11.40 -4.37
C SER A 119 12.74 -11.27 -3.10
N LEU A 120 12.30 -12.39 -2.53
CA LEU A 120 11.57 -12.38 -1.24
C LEU A 120 12.37 -11.66 -0.15
N THR A 121 13.64 -12.02 0.04
CA THR A 121 14.50 -11.40 1.06
C THR A 121 14.71 -9.89 0.83
N GLN A 122 14.77 -9.43 -0.42
CA GLN A 122 14.88 -7.99 -0.68
C GLN A 122 13.56 -7.26 -0.41
N LEU A 123 12.41 -7.90 -0.67
CA LEU A 123 11.11 -7.36 -0.31
C LEU A 123 10.95 -7.31 1.22
N ASP A 124 11.31 -8.37 1.95
CA ASP A 124 11.27 -8.40 3.41
C ASP A 124 12.10 -7.25 3.99
N ALA A 125 13.34 -7.10 3.53
CA ALA A 125 14.22 -6.00 3.96
C ALA A 125 13.67 -4.62 3.57
N LEU A 126 12.98 -4.49 2.44
CA LEU A 126 12.34 -3.23 2.04
C LEU A 126 11.21 -2.85 2.99
N LEU A 127 10.42 -3.84 3.44
CA LEU A 127 9.29 -3.64 4.35
C LEU A 127 9.75 -3.43 5.80
N ASP A 128 10.82 -4.08 6.24
CA ASP A 128 11.43 -3.87 7.57
C ASP A 128 12.03 -2.46 7.74
N ASN A 129 12.35 -1.78 6.63
CA ASN A 129 12.92 -0.43 6.64
C ASN A 129 11.87 0.69 6.52
N LEU A 130 10.56 0.38 6.62
CA LEU A 130 9.53 1.41 6.71
C LEU A 130 9.71 2.24 8.00
N PRO A 131 9.54 3.58 7.94
CA PRO A 131 9.88 4.50 9.03
C PRO A 131 8.86 4.57 10.17
#